data_AF-A0A9P8TID9-F1
#
_entry.id   AF-A0A9P8TID9-F1
#
_cell.length_a   1.000
_cell.length_b   1.000
_cell.length_c   1.000
_cell.angle_alpha   90.00
_cell.angle_beta   90.00
_cell.angle_gamma   90.00
#
_symmetry.space_group_name_H-M   'P 1'
#
loop_
_entity.id
_entity.type
_entity.pdbx_description
1 polymer ?
#
loop_
_entity_poly.entity_id
_entity_poly.type
_entity_poly.pdbx_seq_one_letter_code
_entity_poly.pdbx_strand_id
1 'polypeptide(L)'
;MSKFEGLEGIVKIYETSDNEEIVDIDDSEKNERRDSISNEDFTLASSRLFFENKMINAGITDFSDRIDQLASYETYSIKETVQNRLNRIRKELEEIAIDIQNDEYQDTSDLKEVEKLEELFKDLNQKSKNKKLSRLHIERETADNDSTNSNIQFSNASHLIEIDTKISSLEKTLGNFNNEEESVTSLINKIFTKFKILSNDKETLSKIGSKIDQVNEKFDKSLAIRRGLSVEEKESSVDDFKINEIYKNFVNSENLISELPYLIKRLESLHELQLQSASNSTFLLNLDHNLSAMESDFQKWGESLKDLEQKLEQIDNKLQ
;
A
#
# COMPACT_ATOMS: atom_id res chain seq x y z
N MET A 1 12.05 -19.32 -32.04
CA MET A 1 13.01 -19.12 -33.15
C MET A 1 12.64 -19.82 -34.47
N SER A 2 11.53 -20.55 -34.58
CA SER A 2 11.24 -21.36 -35.79
C SER A 2 10.64 -20.61 -37.00
N LYS A 3 10.33 -19.31 -36.91
CA LYS A 3 9.73 -18.56 -38.03
C LYS A 3 10.71 -17.92 -39.02
N PHE A 4 12.03 -17.90 -38.75
CA PHE A 4 12.99 -17.08 -39.50
C PHE A 4 14.25 -17.85 -39.96
N GLU A 5 14.22 -19.17 -39.95
CA GLU A 5 15.37 -20.06 -40.16
C GLU A 5 15.86 -20.17 -41.62
N GLY A 6 15.43 -19.27 -42.51
CA GLY A 6 15.77 -19.26 -43.94
C GLY A 6 16.00 -17.88 -44.55
N LEU A 7 16.17 -16.84 -43.72
CA LEU A 7 16.49 -15.48 -44.17
C LEU A 7 17.94 -15.16 -43.77
N GLU A 8 18.85 -15.11 -44.74
CA GLU A 8 20.20 -14.58 -44.54
C GLU A 8 20.14 -13.06 -44.37
N GLY A 9 20.82 -12.53 -43.35
CA GLY A 9 21.02 -11.09 -43.16
C GLY A 9 20.24 -10.42 -42.02
N ILE A 10 19.59 -11.16 -41.11
CA ILE A 10 18.94 -10.56 -39.93
C ILE A 10 19.99 -10.29 -38.84
N VAL A 11 20.76 -9.20 -39.00
CA VAL A 11 21.39 -8.56 -37.84
C VAL A 11 20.29 -7.80 -37.11
N LYS A 12 19.94 -8.25 -35.91
CA LYS A 12 18.69 -7.82 -35.26
C LYS A 12 18.70 -6.36 -34.80
N ILE A 13 19.84 -5.81 -34.41
CA ILE A 13 19.94 -4.42 -33.91
C ILE A 13 21.35 -3.91 -34.22
N TYR A 14 21.45 -2.75 -34.87
CA TYR A 14 22.68 -1.94 -34.89
C TYR A 14 22.40 -0.74 -33.99
N GLU A 15 22.94 -0.76 -32.78
CA GLU A 15 22.84 0.34 -31.83
C GLU A 15 24.22 0.98 -31.61
N THR A 16 24.22 2.28 -31.32
CA THR A 16 25.40 2.97 -30.79
C THR A 16 25.71 2.40 -29.40
N SER A 17 27.00 2.35 -29.02
CA SER A 17 27.41 1.92 -27.67
C SER A 17 26.54 2.62 -26.63
N ASP A 18 25.96 1.84 -25.72
CA ASP A 18 25.17 2.36 -24.61
C ASP A 18 26.12 3.20 -23.76
N ASN A 19 26.03 4.52 -23.90
CA ASN A 19 26.70 5.45 -23.03
C ASN A 19 25.75 5.62 -21.86
N GLU A 20 26.12 5.08 -20.70
CA GLU A 20 25.49 5.44 -19.44
C GLU A 20 25.73 6.94 -19.19
N GLU A 21 24.96 7.81 -19.84
CA GLU A 21 24.66 9.13 -19.30
C GLU A 21 23.80 8.85 -18.07
N ILE A 22 24.49 8.60 -16.96
CA ILE A 22 23.92 8.76 -15.63
C ILE A 22 23.54 10.23 -15.57
N VAL A 23 22.32 10.53 -15.99
CA VAL A 23 21.65 11.77 -15.60
C VAL A 23 21.40 11.58 -14.12
N ASP A 24 22.43 11.85 -13.31
CA ASP A 24 22.22 12.25 -11.94
C ASP A 24 21.26 13.42 -12.06
N ILE A 25 20.00 13.17 -11.74
CA ILE A 25 19.03 14.24 -11.53
C ILE A 25 19.62 14.98 -10.35
N ASP A 26 20.40 16.01 -10.67
CA ASP A 26 20.98 16.89 -9.69
C ASP A 26 19.79 17.63 -9.09
N ASP A 27 19.25 17.03 -8.03
CA ASP A 27 18.25 17.57 -7.12
C ASP A 27 18.74 18.90 -6.47
N SER A 28 19.91 19.42 -6.89
CA SER A 28 20.47 20.70 -6.51
C SER A 28 19.66 21.90 -7.02
N GLU A 29 18.72 21.73 -7.97
CA GLU A 29 17.66 22.71 -8.21
C GLU A 29 16.55 22.67 -7.13
N LYS A 30 16.84 22.16 -5.93
CA LYS A 30 16.08 22.47 -4.72
C LYS A 30 16.17 23.97 -4.48
N ASN A 31 15.15 24.70 -4.96
CA ASN A 31 14.81 26.09 -4.66
C ASN A 31 15.70 26.67 -3.56
N GLU A 32 16.80 27.34 -3.94
CA GLU A 32 17.65 28.02 -2.98
C GLU A 32 16.75 28.88 -2.08
N ARG A 33 16.87 28.70 -0.77
CA ARG A 33 16.07 29.44 0.20
C ARG A 33 16.31 30.92 -0.03
N ARG A 34 15.35 31.59 -0.67
CA ARG A 34 15.41 33.04 -0.88
C ARG A 34 15.11 33.70 0.45
N ASP A 35 16.03 34.52 0.96
CA ASP A 35 15.85 35.28 2.20
C ASP A 35 14.59 36.16 2.20
N SER A 36 14.07 36.50 1.01
CA SER A 36 12.85 37.28 0.81
C SER A 36 11.54 36.47 0.95
N ILE A 37 11.61 35.14 1.08
CA ILE A 37 10.45 34.25 1.18
C ILE A 37 10.50 33.52 2.52
N SER A 38 9.50 33.75 3.37
CA SER A 38 9.32 32.99 4.60
C SER A 38 8.94 31.55 4.26
N ASN A 39 9.88 30.63 4.41
CA ASN A 39 9.62 29.20 4.31
C ASN A 39 9.24 28.67 5.69
N GLU A 40 8.05 28.99 6.16
CA GLU A 40 7.50 28.38 7.37
C GLU A 40 7.14 26.92 7.06
N ASP A 41 7.60 25.99 7.90
CA ASP A 41 7.27 24.58 7.78
C ASP A 41 5.81 24.36 8.19
N PHE A 42 4.91 24.28 7.21
CA PHE A 42 3.51 23.96 7.46
C PHE A 42 3.36 22.47 7.75
N THR A 43 3.12 22.12 9.01
CA THR A 43 2.72 20.75 9.36
C THR A 43 1.20 20.63 9.35
N LEU A 44 0.69 19.65 8.59
CA LEU A 44 -0.75 19.38 8.49
C LEU A 44 -1.41 19.16 9.86
N ALA A 45 -0.66 18.55 10.79
CA ALA A 45 -1.11 18.32 12.16
C ALA A 45 -1.36 19.63 12.93
N SER A 46 -0.43 20.59 12.88
CA SER A 46 -0.58 21.89 13.54
C SER A 46 -1.73 22.70 12.95
N SER A 47 -1.84 22.72 11.63
CA SER A 47 -2.96 23.37 10.94
C SER A 47 -4.30 22.74 11.32
N ARG A 48 -4.37 21.41 11.41
CA ARG A 48 -5.58 20.70 11.81
C ARG A 48 -6.03 21.11 13.22
N LEU A 49 -5.12 21.17 14.20
CA LEU A 49 -5.45 21.61 15.55
C LEU A 49 -5.98 23.05 15.60
N PHE A 50 -5.42 23.94 14.79
CA PHE A 50 -5.86 25.34 14.75
C PHE A 50 -7.25 25.53 14.14
N PHE A 51 -7.62 24.71 13.16
CA PHE A 51 -8.89 24.83 12.43
C PHE A 51 -9.98 23.86 12.90
N GLU A 52 -9.66 22.83 13.70
CA GLU A 52 -10.64 21.83 14.17
C GLU A 52 -11.85 22.47 14.88
N ASN A 53 -11.63 23.55 15.62
CA ASN A 53 -12.68 24.23 16.37
C ASN A 53 -13.19 25.53 15.70
N LYS A 54 -12.77 25.82 14.47
CA LYS A 54 -13.17 27.02 13.73
C LYS A 54 -14.16 26.65 12.64
N MET A 55 -15.33 27.26 12.67
CA MET A 55 -16.33 27.12 11.61
C MET A 55 -16.60 28.48 10.96
N ILE A 56 -16.90 28.43 9.66
CA ILE A 56 -17.25 29.60 8.87
C ILE A 56 -18.77 29.74 8.85
N ASN A 57 -19.29 30.93 9.17
CA ASN A 57 -20.69 31.25 8.99
C ASN A 57 -20.94 31.83 7.59
N ALA A 58 -21.60 31.07 6.73
CA ALA A 58 -21.97 31.52 5.37
C ALA A 58 -23.30 32.30 5.31
N GLY A 59 -24.01 32.45 6.44
CA GLY A 59 -25.33 33.09 6.46
C GLY A 59 -25.32 34.62 6.41
N ILE A 60 -24.17 35.24 6.70
CA ILE A 60 -24.01 36.70 6.82
C ILE A 60 -23.35 37.30 5.56
N THR A 61 -22.81 36.46 4.68
CA THR A 61 -22.10 36.94 3.48
C THR A 61 -23.09 37.33 2.39
N ASP A 62 -23.24 38.64 2.20
CA ASP A 62 -23.92 39.23 1.06
C ASP A 62 -22.92 39.49 -0.08
N PHE A 63 -23.15 38.89 -1.24
CA PHE A 63 -22.34 39.10 -2.46
C PHE A 63 -22.92 40.21 -3.35
N SER A 64 -23.83 41.05 -2.84
CA SER A 64 -24.52 42.10 -3.61
C SER A 64 -23.65 43.32 -4.02
N ASP A 65 -22.32 43.20 -3.95
CA ASP A 65 -21.33 44.20 -4.40
C ASP A 65 -21.51 45.60 -3.77
N ARG A 66 -22.19 45.66 -2.62
CA ARG A 66 -22.37 46.87 -1.83
C ARG A 66 -21.09 47.18 -1.06
N ILE A 67 -20.36 48.17 -1.55
CA ILE A 67 -19.07 48.65 -1.01
C ILE A 67 -19.16 49.11 0.47
N ASP A 68 -20.36 49.43 0.98
CA ASP A 68 -20.58 49.88 2.36
C ASP A 68 -20.53 48.77 3.42
N GLN A 69 -20.63 47.49 3.02
CA GLN A 69 -20.51 46.34 3.93
C GLN A 69 -19.36 45.47 3.45
N LEU A 70 -18.29 45.37 4.25
CA LEU A 70 -17.19 44.44 3.94
C LEU A 70 -17.77 43.01 3.96
N ALA A 71 -17.99 42.45 2.77
CA ALA A 71 -18.42 41.08 2.59
C ALA A 71 -17.27 40.14 3.02
N SER A 72 -17.24 39.81 4.31
CA SER A 72 -16.25 38.89 4.87
C SER A 72 -16.93 37.75 5.59
N TYR A 73 -16.30 36.58 5.52
CA TYR A 73 -16.72 35.40 6.27
C TYR A 73 -16.44 35.62 7.75
N GLU A 74 -17.47 35.57 8.58
CA GLU A 74 -17.28 35.52 10.03
C GLU A 74 -16.88 34.09 10.44
N THR A 75 -15.73 33.98 11.12
CA THR A 75 -15.33 32.73 11.77
C THR A 75 -15.73 32.76 13.23
N TYR A 76 -16.31 31.67 13.71
CA TYR A 76 -16.63 31.52 15.14
C TYR A 76 -15.99 30.23 15.66
N SER A 77 -15.55 30.28 16.92
CA SER A 77 -15.07 29.11 17.63
C SER A 77 -16.25 28.35 18.22
N ILE A 78 -16.44 27.11 17.79
CA ILE A 78 -17.43 26.22 18.40
C ILE A 78 -16.83 25.71 19.71
N LYS A 79 -17.50 25.99 20.83
CA LYS A 79 -17.13 25.37 22.10
C LYS A 79 -17.35 23.86 21.97
N GLU A 80 -16.32 23.10 22.32
CA GLU A 80 -16.33 21.65 22.33
C GLU A 80 -17.64 21.09 22.93
N THR A 81 -18.28 20.15 22.23
CA THR A 81 -19.48 19.49 22.75
C THR A 81 -19.13 18.74 24.04
N VAL A 82 -20.09 18.59 24.95
CA VAL A 82 -19.86 17.88 26.22
C VAL A 82 -19.30 16.47 25.97
N GLN A 83 -19.75 15.79 24.92
CA GLN A 83 -19.26 14.46 24.54
C GLN A 83 -17.80 14.49 24.05
N ASN A 84 -17.43 15.45 23.21
CA ASN A 84 -16.05 15.58 22.74
C ASN A 84 -15.11 15.95 23.89
N ARG A 85 -15.55 16.85 24.79
CA ARG A 85 -14.82 17.22 25.99
C ARG A 85 -14.58 16.04 26.92
N LEU A 86 -15.58 15.16 27.07
CA LEU A 86 -15.44 13.92 27.82
C LEU A 86 -14.43 12.97 27.15
N ASN A 87 -14.45 12.84 25.83
CA ASN A 87 -13.48 11.99 25.11
C ASN A 87 -12.05 12.53 25.19
N ARG A 88 -11.87 13.86 25.13
CA ARG A 88 -10.57 14.50 25.31
C ARG A 88 -10.02 14.29 26.73
N ILE A 89 -10.83 14.53 27.75
CA ILE A 89 -10.44 14.29 29.15
C ILE A 89 -10.04 12.82 29.36
N ARG A 90 -10.74 11.87 28.72
CA ARG A 90 -10.37 10.46 28.78
C ARG A 90 -8.98 10.20 28.18
N LYS A 91 -8.69 10.81 27.02
CA LYS A 91 -7.39 10.67 26.37
C LYS A 91 -6.27 11.34 27.17
N GLU A 92 -6.53 12.52 27.73
CA GLU A 92 -5.58 13.22 28.61
C GLU A 92 -5.26 12.40 29.88
N LEU A 93 -6.26 11.72 30.48
CA LEU A 93 -6.02 10.82 31.62
C LEU A 93 -5.19 9.58 31.24
N GLU A 94 -5.41 9.02 30.05
CA GLU A 94 -4.64 7.89 29.53
C GLU A 94 -3.20 8.29 29.22
N GLU A 95 -2.98 9.49 28.67
CA GLU A 95 -1.64 10.06 28.44
C GLU A 95 -0.89 10.28 29.75
N ILE A 96 -1.55 10.87 30.76
CA ILE A 96 -0.97 11.05 32.10
C ILE A 96 -0.63 9.69 32.74
N ALA A 97 -1.46 8.66 32.56
CA ALA A 97 -1.15 7.31 33.04
C ALA A 97 0.13 6.74 32.39
N ILE A 98 0.30 6.96 31.08
CA ILE A 98 1.47 6.52 30.33
C ILE A 98 2.72 7.31 30.75
N ASP A 99 2.62 8.62 30.95
CA ASP A 99 3.73 9.47 31.37
C ASP A 99 4.22 9.09 32.78
N ILE A 100 3.31 8.87 33.73
CA ILE A 100 3.68 8.41 35.09
C ILE A 100 4.28 7.01 35.06
N GLN A 101 3.90 6.16 34.10
CA GLN A 101 4.48 4.83 33.94
C GLN A 101 5.88 4.87 33.32
N ASN A 102 6.18 5.89 32.51
CA ASN A 102 7.47 6.09 31.84
C ASN A 102 8.48 6.87 32.69
N ASP A 103 8.03 7.68 33.66
CA ASP A 103 8.90 8.40 34.59
C ASP A 103 9.57 7.44 35.59
N GLU A 104 10.89 7.58 35.75
CA GLU A 104 11.77 6.70 36.54
C GLU A 104 11.52 6.80 38.07
N TYR A 105 10.76 7.82 38.50
CA TYR A 105 10.35 8.05 39.89
C TYR A 105 8.86 7.67 40.07
N GLN A 106 8.61 6.40 40.40
CA GLN A 106 7.26 5.88 40.59
C GLN A 106 6.63 6.39 41.90
N ASP A 107 5.97 7.55 41.88
CA ASP A 107 4.99 7.87 42.91
C ASP A 107 3.72 7.03 42.67
N THR A 108 3.70 5.81 43.22
CA THR A 108 2.57 4.85 43.16
C THR A 108 1.25 5.41 43.71
N SER A 109 1.27 6.59 44.33
CA SER A 109 0.08 7.33 44.75
C SER A 109 -0.64 7.94 43.55
N ASP A 110 0.09 8.55 42.62
CA ASP A 110 -0.47 9.34 41.52
C ASP A 110 -1.15 8.42 40.49
N LEU A 111 -0.56 7.24 40.23
CA LEU A 111 -1.20 6.20 39.43
C LEU A 111 -2.55 5.74 40.01
N LYS A 112 -2.62 5.59 41.34
CA LYS A 112 -3.87 5.20 42.02
C LYS A 112 -4.91 6.31 42.00
N GLU A 113 -4.49 7.57 41.94
CA GLU A 113 -5.39 8.71 41.79
C GLU A 113 -5.97 8.78 40.38
N VAL A 114 -5.15 8.58 39.35
CA VAL A 114 -5.58 8.50 37.95
C VAL A 114 -6.55 7.33 37.73
N GLU A 115 -6.27 6.16 38.30
CA GLU A 115 -7.15 4.99 38.21
C GLU A 115 -8.52 5.24 38.87
N LYS A 116 -8.55 5.90 40.04
CA LYS A 116 -9.81 6.32 40.69
C LYS A 116 -10.57 7.36 39.87
N LEU A 117 -9.86 8.30 39.24
CA LEU A 117 -10.46 9.30 38.35
C LEU A 117 -11.11 8.63 37.13
N GLU A 118 -10.47 7.63 36.54
CA GLU A 118 -11.06 6.83 35.47
C GLU A 118 -12.32 6.08 35.91
N GLU A 119 -12.31 5.47 37.09
CA GLU A 119 -13.46 4.74 37.64
C GLU A 119 -14.65 5.67 37.88
N LEU A 120 -14.44 6.81 38.53
CA LEU A 120 -15.46 7.84 38.73
C LEU A 120 -16.02 8.37 37.40
N PHE A 121 -15.16 8.49 36.39
CA PHE A 121 -15.55 8.93 35.04
C PHE A 121 -16.42 7.89 34.33
N LYS A 122 -16.08 6.60 34.44
CA LYS A 122 -16.89 5.49 33.91
C LYS A 122 -18.28 5.47 34.56
N ASP A 123 -18.36 5.66 35.87
CA ASP A 123 -19.61 5.71 36.64
C ASP A 123 -20.52 6.89 36.24
N LEU A 124 -19.94 8.07 36.04
CA LEU A 124 -20.67 9.26 35.57
C LEU A 124 -21.26 9.04 34.17
N ASN A 125 -20.52 8.39 33.27
CA ASN A 125 -20.96 8.14 31.91
C ASN A 125 -22.08 7.08 31.84
N GLN A 126 -22.04 6.06 32.70
CA GLN A 126 -23.12 5.07 32.80
C GLN A 126 -24.43 5.67 33.34
N LYS A 127 -24.34 6.54 34.37
CA LYS A 127 -25.52 7.24 34.91
C LYS A 127 -26.17 8.19 33.90
N SER A 128 -25.39 8.76 32.97
CA SER A 128 -25.88 9.62 31.89
C SER A 128 -26.67 8.85 30.81
N LYS A 129 -26.21 7.66 30.41
CA LYS A 129 -26.87 6.84 29.37
C LYS A 129 -28.21 6.22 29.79
N ASN A 130 -28.46 6.07 31.10
CA ASN A 130 -29.70 5.48 31.61
C ASN A 130 -30.91 6.43 31.63
N LYS A 131 -30.76 7.70 31.22
CA LYS A 131 -31.87 8.63 31.02
C LYS A 131 -32.16 8.80 29.53
N LYS A 132 -33.25 8.14 29.08
CA LYS A 132 -33.94 8.21 27.77
C LYS A 132 -33.50 7.16 26.75
N LEU A 133 -34.30 6.10 26.66
CA LEU A 133 -34.66 5.44 25.40
C LEU A 133 -35.97 4.64 25.59
N SER A 134 -37.04 5.33 26.01
CA SER A 134 -38.41 4.83 25.79
C SER A 134 -38.83 5.27 24.39
N ARG A 135 -38.33 4.58 23.35
CA ARG A 135 -38.89 4.70 22.01
C ARG A 135 -40.08 3.76 21.89
N LEU A 136 -41.26 4.34 21.70
CA LEU A 136 -42.51 3.67 21.35
C LEU A 136 -42.29 2.71 20.18
N HIS A 137 -42.60 1.42 20.38
CA HIS A 137 -42.82 0.47 19.30
C HIS A 137 -44.05 0.91 18.51
N ILE A 138 -43.84 1.38 17.28
CA ILE A 138 -44.88 1.43 16.26
C ILE A 138 -44.68 0.17 15.42
N GLU A 139 -45.61 -0.76 15.62
CA GLU A 139 -45.75 -2.02 14.88
C GLU A 139 -46.05 -1.68 13.41
N ARG A 140 -45.06 -1.89 12.54
CA ARG A 140 -45.23 -1.84 11.09
C ARG A 140 -44.86 -3.22 10.57
N GLU A 141 -45.88 -4.04 10.35
CA GLU A 141 -45.76 -5.28 9.59
C GLU A 141 -45.23 -4.95 8.20
N THR A 142 -43.93 -5.16 8.00
CA THR A 142 -43.33 -5.26 6.67
C THR A 142 -43.03 -6.71 6.42
N ALA A 143 -43.70 -7.24 5.41
CA ALA A 143 -43.49 -8.55 4.83
C ALA A 143 -42.00 -8.90 4.73
N ASP A 144 -41.68 -10.10 5.20
CA ASP A 144 -40.42 -10.80 4.97
C ASP A 144 -40.10 -10.82 3.48
N ASN A 145 -39.16 -9.97 3.08
CA ASN A 145 -38.39 -10.13 1.87
C ASN A 145 -36.93 -9.87 2.25
N ASP A 146 -36.22 -10.97 2.45
CA ASP A 146 -34.80 -11.12 2.14
C ASP A 146 -33.91 -9.92 2.48
N SER A 147 -33.64 -9.76 3.77
CA SER A 147 -32.36 -9.21 4.22
C SER A 147 -31.24 -10.20 3.85
N THR A 148 -30.91 -10.28 2.57
CA THR A 148 -29.71 -10.96 2.08
C THR A 148 -28.50 -10.16 2.54
N ASN A 149 -27.94 -10.59 3.66
CA ASN A 149 -26.52 -10.49 4.03
C ASN A 149 -25.68 -9.45 3.25
N SER A 150 -25.96 -8.16 3.46
CA SER A 150 -25.03 -7.08 3.09
C SER A 150 -23.91 -6.91 4.14
N ASN A 151 -23.65 -7.96 4.93
CA ASN A 151 -22.45 -8.08 5.76
C ASN A 151 -21.32 -8.65 4.89
N ILE A 152 -21.06 -7.95 3.77
CA ILE A 152 -20.00 -8.29 2.82
C ILE A 152 -18.68 -8.05 3.53
N GLN A 153 -18.06 -9.13 4.02
CA GLN A 153 -16.60 -9.31 4.23
C GLN A 153 -15.79 -8.16 4.87
N PHE A 154 -16.38 -7.34 5.76
CA PHE A 154 -15.63 -6.28 6.45
C PHE A 154 -14.47 -6.82 7.30
N SER A 155 -14.55 -8.08 7.76
CA SER A 155 -13.47 -8.74 8.51
C SER A 155 -12.21 -8.97 7.66
N ASN A 156 -12.38 -9.28 6.37
CA ASN A 156 -11.24 -9.47 5.47
C ASN A 156 -10.65 -8.12 5.06
N ALA A 157 -11.50 -7.11 4.89
CA ALA A 157 -11.06 -5.74 4.62
C ALA A 157 -10.27 -5.16 5.80
N SER A 158 -10.73 -5.36 7.05
CA SER A 158 -9.98 -4.92 8.24
C SER A 158 -8.64 -5.65 8.36
N HIS A 159 -8.59 -6.96 8.09
CA HIS A 159 -7.34 -7.71 8.12
C HIS A 159 -6.37 -7.28 7.00
N LEU A 160 -6.89 -6.96 5.81
CA LEU A 160 -6.10 -6.37 4.72
C LEU A 160 -5.51 -5.02 5.15
N ILE A 161 -6.30 -4.16 5.79
CA ILE A 161 -5.84 -2.86 6.32
C ILE A 161 -4.78 -3.05 7.41
N GLU A 162 -4.93 -4.05 8.29
CA GLU A 162 -3.89 -4.39 9.27
C GLU A 162 -2.59 -4.86 8.62
N ILE A 163 -2.67 -5.68 7.57
CA ILE A 163 -1.50 -6.12 6.82
C ILE A 163 -0.86 -4.94 6.08
N ASP A 164 -1.66 -4.09 5.45
CA ASP A 164 -1.21 -2.91 4.70
C ASP A 164 -0.55 -1.87 5.62
N THR A 165 -1.11 -1.61 6.79
CA THR A 165 -0.48 -0.75 7.81
C THR A 165 0.81 -1.35 8.35
N LYS A 166 0.88 -2.68 8.54
CA LYS A 166 2.12 -3.37 8.89
C LYS A 166 3.16 -3.27 7.78
N ILE A 167 2.78 -3.49 6.53
CA ILE A 167 3.66 -3.33 5.36
C ILE A 167 4.15 -1.88 5.29
N SER A 168 3.26 -0.89 5.41
CA SER A 168 3.62 0.53 5.46
C SER A 168 4.60 0.85 6.60
N SER A 169 4.43 0.23 7.77
CA SER A 169 5.38 0.39 8.88
C SER A 169 6.74 -0.23 8.55
N LEU A 170 6.76 -1.41 7.91
CA LEU A 170 7.98 -2.08 7.47
C LEU A 170 8.68 -1.27 6.36
N GLU A 171 7.95 -0.81 5.36
CA GLU A 171 8.43 0.07 4.29
C GLU A 171 8.95 1.39 4.83
N LYS A 172 8.32 1.96 5.86
CA LYS A 172 8.85 3.16 6.52
C LYS A 172 10.15 2.88 7.27
N THR A 173 10.26 1.74 7.94
CA THR A 173 11.49 1.36 8.65
C THR A 173 12.63 0.95 7.71
N LEU A 174 12.29 0.32 6.60
CA LEU A 174 13.24 -0.11 5.58
C LEU A 174 13.62 1.09 4.70
N GLY A 175 12.68 1.97 4.38
CA GLY A 175 12.89 3.07 3.44
C GLY A 175 12.98 2.58 2.00
N ASN A 176 13.08 3.54 1.07
CA ASN A 176 13.15 3.25 -0.35
C ASN A 176 14.59 2.89 -0.75
N PHE A 177 14.99 1.64 -0.54
CA PHE A 177 16.25 1.12 -1.07
C PHE A 177 16.06 0.77 -2.55
N ASN A 178 16.21 1.76 -3.42
CA ASN A 178 16.22 1.55 -4.88
C ASN A 178 17.54 0.96 -5.40
N ASN A 179 18.43 0.49 -4.52
CA ASN A 179 19.66 -0.16 -4.95
C ASN A 179 19.37 -1.62 -5.28
N GLU A 180 19.08 -1.89 -6.55
CA GLU A 180 18.82 -3.24 -7.10
C GLU A 180 20.01 -4.20 -6.90
N GLU A 181 21.19 -3.69 -6.59
CA GLU A 181 22.44 -4.47 -6.60
C GLU A 181 22.80 -5.14 -5.26
N GLU A 182 22.24 -4.69 -4.12
CA GLU A 182 22.64 -5.23 -2.81
C GLU A 182 21.46 -5.42 -1.86
N SER A 183 21.25 -6.67 -1.43
CA SER A 183 20.30 -6.96 -0.35
C SER A 183 20.70 -6.27 0.95
N VAL A 184 19.72 -5.79 1.72
CA VAL A 184 19.94 -5.16 3.03
C VAL A 184 20.74 -6.07 3.96
N THR A 185 20.59 -7.38 3.85
CA THR A 185 21.38 -8.37 4.60
C THR A 185 22.85 -8.38 4.18
N SER A 186 23.16 -8.25 2.88
CA SER A 186 24.53 -8.07 2.39
C SER A 186 25.15 -6.78 2.93
N LEU A 187 24.41 -5.68 2.90
CA LEU A 187 24.87 -4.39 3.43
C LEU A 187 25.10 -4.44 4.95
N ILE A 188 24.20 -5.07 5.71
CA ILE A 188 24.38 -5.32 7.15
C ILE A 188 25.61 -6.20 7.39
N ASN A 189 25.81 -7.26 6.61
CA ASN A 189 26.98 -8.12 6.73
C ASN A 189 28.28 -7.38 6.37
N LYS A 190 28.25 -6.49 5.37
CA LYS A 190 29.38 -5.60 5.02
C LYS A 190 29.67 -4.60 6.14
N ILE A 191 28.65 -4.00 6.74
CA ILE A 191 28.81 -3.11 7.90
C ILE A 191 29.31 -3.90 9.11
N PHE A 192 28.79 -5.09 9.36
CA PHE A 192 29.20 -5.94 10.47
C PHE A 192 30.64 -6.41 10.30
N THR A 193 31.05 -6.78 9.09
CA THR A 193 32.44 -7.11 8.80
C THR A 193 33.34 -5.88 8.90
N LYS A 194 32.93 -4.72 8.37
CA LYS A 194 33.64 -3.44 8.56
C LYS A 194 33.76 -3.05 10.04
N PHE A 195 32.70 -3.19 10.82
CA PHE A 195 32.67 -2.93 12.25
C PHE A 195 33.54 -3.94 13.01
N LYS A 196 33.50 -5.22 12.63
CA LYS A 196 34.38 -6.24 13.19
C LYS A 196 35.85 -5.94 12.87
N ILE A 197 36.15 -5.43 11.67
CA ILE A 197 37.49 -4.99 11.30
C ILE A 197 37.90 -3.74 12.08
N LEU A 198 36.98 -2.80 12.30
CA LEU A 198 37.22 -1.57 13.04
C LEU A 198 37.37 -1.81 14.56
N SER A 199 36.60 -2.77 15.09
CA SER A 199 36.59 -3.18 16.49
C SER A 199 37.70 -4.17 16.82
N ASN A 200 38.30 -4.82 15.81
CA ASN A 200 39.45 -5.69 15.99
C ASN A 200 40.72 -4.84 15.86
N ASP A 201 41.52 -4.87 16.92
CA ASP A 201 42.66 -4.01 17.17
C ASP A 201 43.65 -3.97 15.99
N LYS A 202 44.35 -2.84 15.81
CA LYS A 202 45.35 -2.58 14.74
C LYS A 202 46.36 -3.73 14.59
N GLU A 203 46.64 -4.42 15.70
CA GLU A 203 47.50 -5.59 15.80
C GLU A 203 46.99 -6.82 15.02
N THR A 204 45.70 -7.10 15.05
CA THR A 204 45.12 -8.28 14.36
C THR A 204 45.05 -8.06 12.85
N LEU A 205 44.81 -6.82 12.42
CA LEU A 205 44.86 -6.41 11.03
C LEU A 205 46.28 -6.49 10.47
N SER A 206 47.29 -6.09 11.25
CA SER A 206 48.71 -6.27 10.88
C SER A 206 49.09 -7.76 10.79
N LYS A 207 48.62 -8.61 11.73
CA LYS A 207 48.81 -10.07 11.67
C LYS A 207 48.12 -10.69 10.45
N ILE A 208 46.93 -10.22 10.07
CA ILE A 208 46.22 -10.66 8.85
C ILE A 208 46.93 -10.18 7.58
N GLY A 209 47.37 -8.92 7.54
CA GLY A 209 48.18 -8.38 6.43
C GLY A 209 49.43 -9.21 6.21
N SER A 210 50.20 -9.50 7.26
CA SER A 210 51.39 -10.35 7.15
C SER A 210 51.10 -11.77 6.67
N LYS A 211 49.95 -12.35 7.03
CA LYS A 211 49.50 -13.66 6.51
C LYS A 211 49.06 -13.58 5.05
N ILE A 212 48.42 -12.49 4.65
CA ILE A 212 48.05 -12.22 3.25
C ILE A 212 49.30 -12.06 2.39
N ASP A 213 50.30 -11.34 2.86
CA ASP A 213 51.58 -11.18 2.17
C ASP A 213 52.29 -12.53 2.00
N GLN A 214 52.27 -13.37 3.04
CA GLN A 214 52.81 -14.74 2.95
C GLN A 214 52.03 -15.65 2.00
N VAL A 215 50.70 -15.51 1.94
CA VAL A 215 49.87 -16.26 0.99
C VAL A 215 50.12 -15.76 -0.43
N ASN A 216 50.25 -14.46 -0.63
CA ASN A 216 50.53 -13.85 -1.93
C ASN A 216 51.92 -14.25 -2.41
N GLU A 217 52.94 -14.26 -1.54
CA GLU A 217 54.28 -14.75 -1.88
C GLU A 217 54.27 -16.25 -2.23
N LYS A 218 53.45 -17.06 -1.55
CA LYS A 218 53.26 -18.47 -1.91
C LYS A 218 52.48 -18.65 -3.22
N PHE A 219 51.54 -17.75 -3.50
CA PHE A 219 50.78 -17.73 -4.74
C PHE A 219 51.64 -17.28 -5.93
N ASP A 220 52.50 -16.29 -5.74
CA ASP A 220 53.48 -15.86 -6.73
C ASP A 220 54.53 -16.95 -6.99
N LYS A 221 54.96 -17.65 -5.93
CA LYS A 221 55.82 -18.85 -6.08
C LYS A 221 55.09 -19.96 -6.82
N SER A 222 53.81 -20.21 -6.54
CA SER A 222 53.04 -21.25 -7.24
C SER A 222 52.72 -20.86 -8.69
N LEU A 223 52.51 -19.57 -8.99
CA LEU A 223 52.40 -19.01 -10.33
C LEU A 223 53.72 -19.12 -11.09
N ALA A 224 54.85 -18.84 -10.44
CA ALA A 224 56.17 -19.00 -11.04
C ALA A 224 56.46 -20.48 -11.35
N ILE A 225 56.06 -21.40 -10.46
CA ILE A 225 56.15 -22.85 -10.68
C ILE A 225 55.22 -23.30 -11.81
N ARG A 226 53.96 -22.83 -11.85
CA ARG A 226 53.01 -23.13 -12.95
C ARG A 226 53.48 -22.57 -14.29
N ARG A 227 53.97 -21.33 -14.34
CA ARG A 227 54.56 -20.73 -15.55
C ARG A 227 55.81 -21.49 -16.01
N GLY A 228 56.55 -22.11 -15.09
CA GLY A 228 57.65 -23.03 -15.41
C GLY A 228 57.19 -24.40 -15.95
N LEU A 229 55.94 -24.80 -15.72
CA LEU A 229 55.31 -26.03 -16.25
C LEU A 229 54.40 -25.80 -17.47
N SER A 230 54.00 -24.55 -17.78
CA SER A 230 53.03 -24.21 -18.84
C SER A 230 53.59 -24.28 -20.28
N VAL A 231 53.94 -25.46 -20.76
CA VAL A 231 54.03 -25.72 -22.22
C VAL A 231 52.90 -26.64 -22.72
N GLU A 232 52.17 -27.36 -21.85
CA GLU A 232 51.17 -28.36 -22.26
C GLU A 232 49.68 -27.98 -22.02
N GLU A 233 49.36 -26.89 -21.32
CA GLU A 233 47.96 -26.55 -20.96
C GLU A 233 47.32 -25.45 -21.84
N LYS A 234 47.12 -25.71 -23.14
CA LYS A 234 46.28 -24.82 -23.99
C LYS A 234 44.81 -25.26 -24.06
N GLU A 235 44.48 -26.50 -23.69
CA GLU A 235 43.10 -27.02 -23.76
C GLU A 235 42.20 -26.55 -22.61
N SER A 236 42.74 -26.18 -21.45
CA SER A 236 41.95 -25.71 -20.29
C SER A 236 41.25 -24.36 -20.52
N SER A 237 41.77 -23.52 -21.42
CA SER A 237 41.24 -22.17 -21.66
C SER A 237 39.85 -22.13 -22.31
N VAL A 238 39.50 -23.14 -23.12
CA VAL A 238 38.19 -23.22 -23.80
C VAL A 238 37.10 -23.69 -22.83
N ASP A 239 37.45 -24.59 -21.93
CA ASP A 239 36.54 -25.07 -20.89
C ASP A 239 36.35 -24.00 -19.80
N ASP A 240 37.39 -23.24 -19.44
CA ASP A 240 37.27 -22.11 -18.52
C ASP A 240 36.32 -21.02 -19.06
N PHE A 241 36.31 -20.77 -20.37
CA PHE A 241 35.38 -19.82 -20.99
C PHE A 241 33.92 -20.30 -20.93
N LYS A 242 33.67 -21.57 -21.27
CA LYS A 242 32.33 -22.19 -21.17
C LYS A 242 31.86 -22.26 -19.73
N ILE A 243 32.75 -22.59 -18.80
CA ILE A 243 32.46 -22.63 -17.37
C ILE A 243 32.09 -21.22 -16.89
N ASN A 244 32.84 -20.19 -17.28
CA ASN A 244 32.53 -18.80 -16.93
C ASN A 244 31.19 -18.33 -17.55
N GLU A 245 30.90 -18.73 -18.79
CA GLU A 245 29.59 -18.48 -19.43
C GLU A 245 28.45 -19.17 -18.68
N ILE A 246 28.65 -20.42 -18.27
CA ILE A 246 27.69 -21.16 -17.43
C ILE A 246 27.53 -20.48 -16.07
N TYR A 247 28.60 -20.02 -15.42
CA TYR A 247 28.51 -19.31 -14.15
C TYR A 247 27.76 -17.98 -14.28
N LYS A 248 28.00 -17.21 -15.35
CA LYS A 248 27.23 -15.99 -15.63
C LYS A 248 25.75 -16.29 -15.83
N ASN A 249 25.43 -17.32 -16.62
CA ASN A 249 24.05 -17.75 -16.84
C ASN A 249 23.42 -18.36 -15.58
N PHE A 250 24.23 -18.97 -14.72
CA PHE A 250 23.79 -19.54 -13.45
C PHE A 250 23.41 -18.43 -12.47
N VAL A 251 24.23 -17.39 -12.32
CA VAL A 251 23.90 -16.22 -11.48
C VAL A 251 22.61 -15.54 -11.95
N ASN A 252 22.46 -15.36 -13.26
CA ASN A 252 21.23 -14.80 -13.83
C ASN A 252 20.01 -15.70 -13.60
N SER A 253 20.19 -17.02 -13.64
CA SER A 253 19.09 -17.97 -13.43
C SER A 253 18.77 -18.20 -11.94
N GLU A 254 19.72 -18.05 -11.02
CA GLU A 254 19.50 -18.12 -9.58
C GLU A 254 18.54 -17.03 -9.10
N ASN A 255 18.72 -15.79 -9.59
CA ASN A 255 17.80 -14.69 -9.33
C ASN A 255 16.37 -15.03 -9.81
N LEU A 256 16.25 -15.54 -11.05
CA LEU A 256 14.95 -15.93 -11.61
C LEU A 256 14.30 -17.11 -10.87
N ILE A 257 15.09 -18.09 -10.42
CA ILE A 257 14.60 -19.24 -9.65
C ILE A 257 13.99 -18.78 -8.32
N SER A 258 14.58 -17.75 -7.69
CA SER A 258 14.05 -17.20 -6.43
C SER A 258 12.72 -16.44 -6.62
N GLU A 259 12.50 -15.84 -7.80
CA GLU A 259 11.29 -15.07 -8.12
C GLU A 259 10.15 -15.94 -8.69
N LEU A 260 10.48 -17.08 -9.30
CA LEU A 260 9.54 -17.96 -9.98
C LEU A 260 8.37 -18.44 -9.11
N PRO A 261 8.54 -18.81 -7.82
CA PRO A 261 7.42 -19.15 -6.95
C PRO A 261 6.43 -18.00 -6.74
N TYR A 262 6.91 -16.75 -6.69
CA TYR A 262 6.04 -15.57 -6.55
C TYR A 262 5.27 -15.29 -7.84
N LEU A 263 5.92 -15.46 -9.00
CA LEU A 263 5.27 -15.37 -10.30
C LEU A 263 4.20 -16.44 -10.48
N ILE A 264 4.44 -17.68 -10.04
CA ILE A 264 3.44 -18.76 -10.08
C ILE A 264 2.25 -18.41 -9.20
N LYS A 265 2.46 -17.98 -7.94
CA LYS A 265 1.35 -17.58 -7.06
C LYS A 265 0.53 -16.42 -7.65
N ARG A 266 1.20 -15.45 -8.29
CA ARG A 266 0.52 -14.36 -8.98
C ARG A 266 -0.29 -14.87 -10.18
N LEU A 267 0.24 -15.83 -10.94
CA LEU A 267 -0.46 -16.50 -12.04
C LEU A 267 -1.66 -17.31 -11.56
N GLU A 268 -1.55 -18.01 -10.43
CA GLU A 268 -2.65 -18.74 -9.81
C GLU A 268 -3.78 -17.78 -9.38
N SER A 269 -3.44 -16.69 -8.70
CA SER A 269 -4.42 -15.65 -8.33
C SER A 269 -5.05 -15.00 -9.57
N LEU A 270 -4.25 -14.73 -10.60
CA LEU A 270 -4.77 -14.19 -11.87
C LEU A 270 -5.66 -15.21 -12.58
N HIS A 271 -5.35 -16.50 -12.51
CA HIS A 271 -6.15 -17.56 -13.09
C HIS A 271 -7.51 -17.67 -12.41
N GLU A 272 -7.57 -17.55 -11.09
CA GLU A 272 -8.83 -17.50 -10.34
C GLU A 272 -9.68 -16.28 -10.76
N LEU A 273 -9.07 -15.11 -10.92
CA LEU A 273 -9.74 -13.92 -11.44
C LEU A 273 -10.24 -14.16 -12.87
N GLN A 274 -9.42 -14.74 -13.74
CA GLN A 274 -9.81 -15.07 -15.12
C GLN A 274 -10.98 -16.06 -15.16
N LEU A 275 -11.00 -17.06 -14.29
CA LEU A 275 -12.10 -18.00 -14.17
C LEU A 275 -13.38 -17.29 -13.73
N GLN A 276 -13.29 -16.39 -12.75
CA GLN A 276 -14.42 -15.57 -12.31
C GLN A 276 -14.91 -14.64 -13.43
N SER A 277 -14.00 -14.02 -14.19
CA SER A 277 -14.34 -13.17 -15.34
C SER A 277 -15.03 -13.97 -16.45
N ALA A 278 -14.55 -15.17 -16.74
CA ALA A 278 -15.21 -16.08 -17.67
C ALA A 278 -16.61 -16.47 -17.19
N SER A 279 -16.77 -16.79 -15.90
CA SER A 279 -18.08 -17.08 -15.29
C SER A 279 -19.02 -15.87 -15.31
N ASN A 280 -18.51 -14.66 -15.12
CA ASN A 280 -19.31 -13.44 -15.21
C ASN A 280 -19.74 -13.19 -16.66
N SER A 281 -18.86 -13.45 -17.63
CA SER A 281 -19.19 -13.35 -19.05
C SER A 281 -20.29 -14.33 -19.44
N THR A 282 -20.22 -15.59 -19.01
CA THR A 282 -21.29 -16.56 -19.26
C THR A 282 -22.59 -16.20 -18.54
N PHE A 283 -22.52 -15.65 -17.31
CA PHE A 283 -23.70 -15.12 -16.62
C PHE A 283 -24.33 -13.95 -17.39
N LEU A 284 -23.55 -13.02 -17.93
CA LEU A 284 -24.05 -11.91 -18.75
C LEU A 284 -24.69 -12.40 -20.05
N LEU A 285 -24.10 -13.41 -20.71
CA LEU A 285 -24.71 -14.02 -21.89
C LEU A 285 -26.04 -14.70 -21.56
N ASN A 286 -26.14 -15.37 -20.42
CA ASN A 286 -27.40 -15.97 -19.96
C ASN A 286 -28.44 -14.89 -19.60
N LEU A 287 -28.02 -13.78 -19.01
CA LEU A 287 -28.88 -12.64 -18.72
C LEU A 287 -29.40 -11.99 -20.01
N ASP A 288 -28.53 -11.78 -21.00
CA ASP A 288 -28.90 -11.27 -22.31
C ASP A 288 -29.90 -12.19 -23.02
N HIS A 289 -29.68 -13.51 -22.95
CA HIS A 289 -30.64 -14.49 -23.45
C HIS A 289 -31.99 -14.41 -22.74
N ASN A 290 -32.00 -14.27 -21.41
CA ASN A 290 -33.22 -14.10 -20.63
C ASN A 290 -33.94 -12.79 -20.93
N LEU A 291 -33.20 -11.69 -21.16
CA LEU A 291 -33.77 -10.40 -21.57
C LEU A 291 -34.40 -10.50 -22.96
N SER A 292 -33.73 -11.16 -23.90
CA SER A 292 -34.28 -11.41 -25.24
C SER A 292 -35.53 -12.29 -25.19
N ALA A 293 -35.55 -13.31 -24.33
CA ALA A 293 -36.75 -14.13 -24.09
C ALA A 293 -37.90 -13.30 -23.49
N MET A 294 -37.60 -12.45 -22.50
CA MET A 294 -38.58 -11.56 -21.88
C MET A 294 -39.12 -10.52 -22.86
N GLU A 295 -38.28 -9.99 -23.75
CA GLU A 295 -38.71 -9.10 -24.85
C GLU A 295 -39.67 -9.82 -25.80
N SER A 296 -39.36 -11.06 -26.18
CA SER A 296 -40.25 -11.88 -27.00
C SER A 296 -41.58 -12.15 -26.30
N ASP A 297 -41.57 -12.40 -24.99
CA ASP A 297 -42.79 -12.60 -24.22
C ASP A 297 -43.62 -11.31 -24.10
N PHE A 298 -42.99 -10.15 -23.92
CA PHE A 298 -43.70 -8.86 -23.97
C PHE A 298 -44.34 -8.60 -25.34
N GLN A 299 -43.66 -8.97 -26.43
CA GLN A 299 -44.24 -8.89 -27.78
C GLN A 299 -45.48 -9.79 -27.90
N LYS A 300 -45.41 -11.04 -27.43
CA LYS A 300 -46.58 -11.95 -27.42
C LYS A 300 -47.72 -11.43 -26.56
N TRP A 301 -47.42 -10.85 -25.39
CA TRP A 301 -48.43 -10.23 -24.53
C TRP A 301 -49.08 -9.04 -25.22
N GLY A 302 -48.30 -8.21 -25.91
CA GLY A 302 -48.81 -7.10 -26.72
C GLY A 302 -49.71 -7.56 -27.86
N GLU A 303 -49.36 -8.65 -28.54
CA GLU A 303 -50.20 -9.26 -29.58
C GLU A 303 -51.50 -9.85 -29.01
N SER A 304 -51.41 -10.58 -27.90
CA SER A 304 -52.57 -11.13 -27.19
C SER A 304 -53.52 -10.04 -26.71
N LEU A 305 -52.98 -8.92 -26.21
CA LEU A 305 -53.77 -7.76 -25.79
C LEU A 305 -54.49 -7.11 -26.97
N LYS A 306 -53.81 -6.97 -28.13
CA LYS A 306 -54.44 -6.48 -29.36
C LYS A 306 -55.54 -7.41 -29.86
N ASP A 307 -55.33 -8.72 -29.80
CA ASP A 307 -56.38 -9.70 -30.17
C ASP A 307 -57.59 -9.61 -29.23
N LEU A 308 -57.37 -9.42 -27.93
CA LEU A 308 -58.43 -9.16 -26.97
C LEU A 308 -59.17 -7.86 -27.25
N GLU A 309 -58.46 -6.76 -27.53
CA GLU A 309 -59.04 -5.46 -27.86
C GLU A 309 -59.91 -5.56 -29.13
N GLN A 310 -59.40 -6.22 -30.18
CA GLN A 310 -60.17 -6.48 -31.40
C GLN A 310 -61.42 -7.34 -31.15
N LYS A 311 -61.32 -8.38 -30.32
CA LYS A 311 -62.49 -9.19 -29.94
C LYS A 311 -63.51 -8.38 -29.15
N LEU A 312 -63.06 -7.47 -28.30
CA LEU A 312 -63.92 -6.61 -27.50
C LEU A 312 -64.65 -5.58 -28.39
N GLU A 313 -63.94 -4.94 -29.33
CA GLU A 313 -64.56 -4.09 -30.36
C GLU A 313 -65.57 -4.85 -31.23
N GLN A 314 -65.28 -6.10 -31.60
CA GLN A 314 -66.23 -6.93 -32.36
C GLN A 314 -67.50 -7.28 -31.58
N ILE A 315 -67.40 -7.46 -30.26
CA ILE A 315 -68.54 -7.71 -29.38
C ILE A 315 -69.37 -6.44 -29.23
N ASP A 316 -68.72 -5.29 -29.02
CA ASP A 316 -69.39 -4.01 -28.85
C ASP A 316 -70.16 -3.61 -30.13
N ASN A 317 -69.54 -3.80 -31.30
CA ASN A 317 -70.19 -3.59 -32.60
C ASN A 317 -71.33 -4.58 -32.91
N LYS A 318 -71.41 -5.73 -32.23
CA LYS A 318 -72.52 -6.69 -32.37
C LYS A 318 -73.68 -6.42 -31.40
N LEU A 319 -73.45 -5.59 -30.38
CA LEU A 319 -74.43 -5.19 -29.37
C LEU A 319 -75.17 -3.89 -29.74
N GLN A 320 -74.66 -3.12 -30.71
CA GLN A 320 -75.36 -2.03 -31.40
C GLN A 320 -76.22 -2.55 -32.57
#